data_AF-A0A3D3E3S0-F1
#
_entry.id   AF-A0A3D3E3S0-F1
#
_cell.length_a   1.000
_cell.length_b   1.000
_cell.length_c   1.000
_cell.angle_alpha   90.00
_cell.angle_beta   90.00
_cell.angle_gamma   90.00
#
_symmetry.space_group_name_H-M   'P 1'
#
loop_
_entity.id
_entity.type
_entity.pdbx_description
1 polymer ?
#
loop_
_entity_poly.entity_id
_entity_poly.type
_entity_poly.pdbx_seq_one_letter_code
_entity_poly.pdbx_strand_id
1 'polypeptide(L)'
;MRFLYTVLLLAVSVSLQAEMPQTSSEVRQKALTVKQSVLQLNRDLYQLEEDLLSPATTQASVFLSLTNGEFFEPYSINVLVDDRQPIQYLYTERQVDALRQGAIQPLKDLNLGPGLHTIRAIAKGVDHNGQARELTVEKQIEKHDQPLYIEFKIQDKKEMNSADLIISQW
;
A
#
# COMPACT_ATOMS: atom_id res chain seq x y z
N MET A 1 -56.15 -59.64 38.27
CA MET A 1 -55.62 -58.31 38.63
C MET A 1 -54.11 -58.13 38.45
N ARG A 2 -53.25 -59.15 38.59
CA ARG A 2 -51.78 -59.00 38.37
C ARG A 2 -51.36 -58.90 36.89
N PHE A 3 -52.11 -59.48 35.96
CA PHE A 3 -51.79 -59.44 34.52
C PHE A 3 -52.08 -58.08 33.85
N LEU A 4 -52.95 -57.27 34.45
CA LEU A 4 -53.31 -55.93 33.95
C LEU A 4 -52.20 -54.91 34.22
N TYR A 5 -51.44 -55.08 35.31
CA TYR A 5 -50.33 -54.22 35.68
C TYR A 5 -49.06 -54.49 34.86
N THR A 6 -48.83 -55.72 34.43
CA THR A 6 -47.66 -56.08 33.61
C THR A 6 -47.77 -55.58 32.17
N VAL A 7 -48.97 -55.47 31.61
CA VAL A 7 -49.18 -54.90 30.26
C VAL A 7 -49.08 -53.37 30.27
N LEU A 8 -49.49 -52.72 31.37
CA LEU A 8 -49.36 -51.27 31.54
C LEU A 8 -47.89 -50.82 31.69
N LEU A 9 -47.03 -51.67 32.26
CA LEU A 9 -45.60 -51.37 32.44
C LEU A 9 -44.76 -51.55 31.16
N LEU A 10 -45.20 -52.38 30.20
CA LEU A 10 -44.51 -52.52 28.91
C LEU A 10 -44.84 -51.40 27.92
N ALA A 11 -46.03 -50.80 28.01
CA ALA A 11 -46.47 -49.75 27.09
C ALA A 11 -45.79 -48.38 27.32
N VAL A 12 -45.24 -48.14 28.52
CA VAL A 12 -44.57 -46.87 28.86
C VAL A 12 -43.13 -46.81 28.35
N SER A 13 -42.52 -47.95 28.00
CA SER A 13 -41.10 -48.00 27.60
C SER A 13 -40.85 -47.58 26.15
N VAL A 14 -41.88 -47.43 25.31
CA VAL A 14 -41.73 -47.18 23.86
C VAL A 14 -41.84 -45.69 23.49
N SER A 15 -42.24 -44.81 24.42
CA SER A 15 -42.50 -43.39 24.10
C SER A 15 -41.38 -42.41 24.49
N LEU A 16 -40.20 -42.86 24.89
CA LEU A 16 -39.01 -42.01 24.97
C LEU A 16 -38.31 -41.94 23.60
N GLN A 17 -38.96 -41.36 22.60
CA GLN A 17 -38.21 -40.75 21.50
C GLN A 17 -37.76 -39.37 21.96
N ALA A 18 -36.47 -39.27 22.26
CA ALA A 18 -35.80 -38.01 22.54
C ALA A 18 -35.93 -37.09 21.33
N GLU A 19 -36.73 -36.04 21.47
CA GLU A 19 -36.78 -34.94 20.51
C GLU A 19 -35.44 -34.19 20.62
N MET A 20 -34.51 -34.50 19.71
CA MET A 20 -33.21 -33.83 19.66
C MET A 20 -33.46 -32.33 19.45
N PRO A 21 -32.90 -31.44 20.29
CA PRO A 21 -33.13 -30.00 20.17
C PRO A 21 -32.38 -29.49 18.94
N GLN A 22 -33.09 -29.38 17.81
CA GLN A 22 -32.56 -28.88 16.54
C GLN A 22 -31.98 -27.46 16.66
N THR A 23 -32.47 -26.68 17.63
CA THR A 23 -31.96 -25.33 17.96
C THR A 23 -30.52 -25.34 18.48
N SER A 24 -30.09 -26.40 19.18
CA SER A 24 -28.71 -26.53 19.67
C SER A 24 -27.71 -26.83 18.54
N SER A 25 -28.19 -27.51 17.49
CA SER A 25 -27.43 -27.84 16.29
C SER A 25 -27.13 -26.58 15.48
N GLU A 26 -28.13 -25.73 15.24
CA GLU A 26 -27.94 -24.49 14.49
C GLU A 26 -27.00 -23.49 15.18
N VAL A 27 -27.12 -23.31 16.50
CA VAL A 27 -26.22 -22.45 17.27
C VAL A 27 -24.79 -22.99 17.27
N ARG A 28 -24.62 -24.32 17.39
CA ARG A 28 -23.31 -24.97 17.28
C ARG A 28 -22.71 -24.83 15.89
N GLN A 29 -23.52 -24.96 14.84
CA GLN A 29 -23.09 -24.77 13.45
C GLN A 29 -22.62 -23.32 13.23
N LYS A 30 -23.37 -22.33 13.71
CA LYS A 30 -22.98 -20.91 13.67
C LYS A 30 -21.67 -20.67 14.43
N ALA A 31 -21.50 -21.26 15.61
CA ALA A 31 -20.28 -21.14 16.40
C ALA A 31 -19.06 -21.77 15.69
N LEU A 32 -19.24 -22.91 15.03
CA LEU A 32 -18.21 -23.55 14.22
C LEU A 32 -17.83 -22.68 13.01
N THR A 33 -18.81 -22.12 12.30
CA THR A 33 -18.58 -21.19 11.19
C THR A 33 -17.79 -19.96 11.64
N VAL A 34 -18.19 -19.33 12.75
CA VAL A 34 -17.47 -18.16 13.29
C VAL A 34 -16.05 -18.54 13.70
N LYS A 35 -15.85 -19.69 14.35
CA LYS A 35 -14.52 -20.18 14.71
C LYS A 35 -13.65 -20.41 13.47
N GLN A 36 -14.22 -20.95 12.40
CA GLN A 36 -13.55 -21.13 11.11
C GLN A 36 -13.15 -19.77 10.50
N SER A 37 -14.04 -18.78 10.51
CA SER A 37 -13.76 -17.42 10.03
C SER A 37 -12.66 -16.73 10.84
N VAL A 38 -12.67 -16.87 12.17
CA VAL A 38 -11.62 -16.31 13.04
C VAL A 38 -10.27 -16.98 12.78
N LEU A 39 -10.25 -18.30 12.60
CA LEU A 39 -9.03 -19.02 12.22
C LEU A 39 -8.51 -18.60 10.85
N GLN A 40 -9.39 -18.38 9.87
CA GLN A 40 -9.02 -17.87 8.55
C GLN A 40 -8.42 -16.48 8.65
N LEU A 41 -9.09 -15.55 9.34
CA LEU A 41 -8.61 -14.18 9.52
C LEU A 41 -7.25 -14.13 10.23
N ASN A 42 -7.05 -14.95 11.27
CA ASN A 42 -5.76 -15.02 11.95
C ASN A 42 -4.63 -15.50 11.02
N ARG A 43 -4.92 -16.43 10.09
CA ARG A 43 -3.94 -16.87 9.09
C ARG A 43 -3.64 -15.77 8.09
N ASP A 44 -4.66 -15.06 7.63
CA ASP A 44 -4.52 -13.96 6.68
C ASP A 44 -3.72 -12.79 7.31
N LEU A 45 -3.95 -12.50 8.59
CA LEU A 45 -3.15 -11.52 9.35
C LEU A 45 -1.70 -11.96 9.54
N TYR A 46 -1.47 -13.23 9.88
CA TYR A 46 -0.11 -13.77 10.03
C TYR A 46 0.67 -13.71 8.72
N GLN A 47 0.04 -14.04 7.59
CA GLN A 47 0.66 -13.92 6.28
C GLN A 47 0.99 -12.45 5.96
N LEU A 48 0.06 -11.53 6.23
CA LEU A 48 0.31 -10.10 6.04
C LEU A 48 1.46 -9.60 6.92
N GLU A 49 1.56 -10.05 8.17
CA GLU A 49 2.69 -9.72 9.05
C GLU A 49 4.02 -10.23 8.48
N GLU A 50 4.09 -11.48 8.05
CA GLU A 50 5.30 -12.05 7.45
C GLU A 50 5.69 -11.31 6.15
N ASP A 51 4.70 -10.98 5.33
CA ASP A 51 4.90 -10.20 4.11
C ASP A 51 5.34 -8.77 4.43
N LEU A 52 4.90 -8.14 5.53
CA LEU A 52 5.38 -6.82 5.95
C LEU A 52 6.75 -6.85 6.64
N LEU A 53 7.12 -7.96 7.27
CA LEU A 53 8.41 -8.15 7.93
C LEU A 53 9.54 -8.46 6.94
N SER A 54 9.20 -8.81 5.70
CA SER A 54 10.16 -9.07 4.64
C SER A 54 10.71 -7.75 4.06
N PRO A 55 12.04 -7.50 4.11
CA PRO A 55 12.60 -6.25 3.59
C PRO A 55 12.34 -6.05 2.09
N ALA A 56 12.30 -7.13 1.30
CA ALA A 56 12.14 -7.05 -0.16
C ALA A 56 10.73 -6.60 -0.60
N THR A 57 9.69 -6.98 0.16
CA THR A 57 8.28 -6.69 -0.14
C THR A 57 7.92 -5.27 0.24
N THR A 58 8.56 -4.70 1.26
CA THR A 58 8.31 -3.31 1.69
C THR A 58 9.28 -2.31 1.07
N GLN A 59 10.32 -2.75 0.35
CA GLN A 59 11.33 -1.86 -0.19
C GLN A 59 10.76 -0.91 -1.25
N ALA A 60 11.05 0.38 -1.09
CA ALA A 60 10.87 1.39 -2.12
C ALA A 60 12.03 2.38 -2.11
N SER A 61 12.35 2.97 -3.26
CA SER A 61 13.41 3.97 -3.38
C SER A 61 12.97 5.11 -4.28
N VAL A 62 13.36 6.33 -3.92
CA VAL A 62 12.96 7.55 -4.60
C VAL A 62 14.15 8.23 -5.25
N PHE A 63 14.00 8.68 -6.49
CA PHE A 63 15.05 9.30 -7.28
C PHE A 63 14.57 10.59 -7.96
N LEU A 64 15.50 11.49 -8.26
CA LEU A 64 15.30 12.62 -9.16
C LEU A 64 16.25 12.53 -10.36
N SER A 65 15.74 12.87 -11.54
CA SER A 65 16.57 13.16 -12.71
C SER A 65 16.10 14.44 -13.42
N LEU A 66 17.00 14.99 -14.22
CA LEU A 66 16.79 16.16 -15.05
C LEU A 66 17.18 15.83 -16.49
N THR A 67 16.30 16.10 -17.44
CA THR A 67 16.60 15.96 -18.87
C THR A 67 16.84 17.34 -19.45
N ASN A 68 18.09 17.62 -19.85
CA ASN A 68 18.58 18.88 -20.44
C ASN A 68 18.59 20.10 -19.50
N GLY A 69 17.46 20.45 -18.88
CA GLY A 69 17.34 21.61 -17.98
C GLY A 69 17.41 22.96 -18.68
N GLU A 70 16.95 23.06 -19.93
CA GLU A 70 16.93 24.29 -20.72
C GLU A 70 15.91 25.31 -20.16
N PHE A 71 14.74 24.84 -19.72
CA PHE A 71 13.66 25.74 -19.28
C PHE A 71 13.44 25.76 -17.76
N PHE A 72 14.15 24.93 -17.00
CA PHE A 72 14.02 24.88 -15.56
C PHE A 72 15.28 24.37 -14.87
N GLU A 73 15.74 25.16 -13.89
CA GLU A 73 16.85 24.82 -13.03
C GLU A 73 16.36 24.56 -11.59
N PRO A 74 16.35 23.30 -11.11
CA PRO A 74 15.92 22.99 -9.76
C PRO A 74 16.96 23.41 -8.72
N TYR A 75 16.55 24.17 -7.70
CA TYR A 75 17.36 24.36 -6.49
C TYR A 75 16.84 23.53 -5.31
N SER A 76 15.58 23.07 -5.35
CA SER A 76 15.06 22.17 -4.31
C SER A 76 13.99 21.21 -4.81
N ILE A 77 13.83 20.09 -4.12
CA ILE A 77 12.70 19.18 -4.28
C ILE A 77 12.14 18.78 -2.91
N ASN A 78 10.81 18.78 -2.82
CA ASN A 78 10.06 18.28 -1.68
C ASN A 78 9.17 17.14 -2.15
N VAL A 79 9.35 15.95 -1.59
CA VAL A 79 8.56 14.76 -1.89
C VAL A 79 7.79 14.35 -0.66
N LEU A 80 6.49 14.13 -0.83
CA LEU A 80 5.60 13.57 0.16
C LEU A 80 5.09 12.23 -0.35
N VAL A 81 5.20 11.20 0.49
CA VAL A 81 4.64 9.87 0.22
C VAL A 81 3.67 9.55 1.34
N ASP A 82 2.40 9.39 1.01
CA ASP A 82 1.27 9.33 1.93
C ASP A 82 1.29 10.51 2.92
N ASP A 83 1.04 10.25 4.20
CA ASP A 83 1.11 11.23 5.29
C ASP A 83 2.44 11.16 6.07
N ARG A 84 3.51 10.66 5.43
CA ARG A 84 4.84 10.52 6.07
C ARG A 84 5.61 11.84 6.07
N GLN A 85 6.73 11.87 6.79
CA GLN A 85 7.60 13.04 6.82
C GLN A 85 8.11 13.38 5.41
N PRO A 86 8.01 14.65 4.96
CA PRO A 86 8.50 15.06 3.65
C PRO A 86 10.00 14.82 3.49
N ILE A 87 10.39 14.23 2.36
CA ILE A 87 11.77 14.17 1.91
C ILE A 87 12.09 15.51 1.25
N GLN A 88 13.13 16.20 1.73
CA GLN A 88 13.51 17.50 1.23
C GLN A 88 14.98 17.48 0.82
N TYR A 89 15.28 18.06 -0.33
CA TYR A 89 16.66 18.18 -0.80
C TYR A 89 16.90 19.57 -1.39
N LEU A 90 18.07 20.15 -1.08
CA LEU A 90 18.55 21.40 -1.64
C LEU A 90 19.76 21.11 -2.52
N TYR A 91 19.74 21.61 -3.75
CA TYR A 91 20.78 21.39 -4.74
C TYR A 91 21.84 22.48 -4.73
N THR A 92 23.08 22.07 -4.91
CA THR A 92 24.18 22.95 -5.32
C THR A 92 24.25 23.02 -6.84
N GLU A 93 24.82 24.08 -7.40
CA GLU A 93 25.03 24.26 -8.85
C GLU A 93 25.71 23.02 -9.47
N ARG A 94 26.76 22.50 -8.84
CA ARG A 94 27.47 21.30 -9.31
C ARG A 94 26.58 20.06 -9.37
N GLN A 95 25.62 19.93 -8.47
CA GLN A 95 24.68 18.80 -8.48
C GLN A 95 23.64 18.96 -9.59
N VAL A 96 23.15 20.18 -9.81
CA VAL A 96 22.29 20.50 -10.94
C VAL A 96 23.02 20.18 -12.25
N ASP A 97 24.28 20.59 -12.39
CA ASP A 97 25.09 20.29 -13.58
C ASP A 97 25.24 18.79 -13.83
N ALA A 98 25.42 18.00 -12.77
CA ALA A 98 25.46 16.55 -12.87
C ALA A 98 24.11 15.98 -13.33
N LEU A 99 23.00 16.47 -12.79
CA LEU A 99 21.65 16.09 -13.21
C LEU A 99 21.43 16.43 -14.69
N ARG A 100 21.83 17.62 -15.16
CA ARG A 100 21.76 18.03 -16.59
C ARG A 100 22.54 17.08 -17.50
N GLN A 101 23.62 16.49 -17.00
CA GLN A 101 24.44 15.50 -17.71
C GLN A 101 23.88 14.08 -17.65
N GLY A 102 22.68 13.89 -17.09
CA GLY A 102 21.99 12.59 -17.01
C GLY A 102 22.31 11.80 -15.74
N ALA A 103 22.87 12.43 -14.70
CA ALA A 103 22.95 11.79 -13.40
C ALA A 103 21.54 11.55 -12.83
N ILE A 104 21.37 10.39 -12.21
CA ILE A 104 20.18 10.06 -11.43
C ILE A 104 20.57 10.15 -9.96
N GLN A 105 19.85 10.97 -9.20
CA GLN A 105 20.16 11.17 -7.79
C GLN A 105 19.19 10.37 -6.91
N PRO A 106 19.69 9.49 -6.02
CA PRO A 106 18.89 8.90 -4.97
C PRO A 106 18.51 9.95 -3.92
N LEU A 107 17.23 10.04 -3.59
CA LEU A 107 16.71 10.94 -2.56
C LEU A 107 16.55 10.24 -1.21
N LYS A 108 15.88 9.09 -1.20
CA LYS A 108 15.61 8.32 0.03
C LYS A 108 15.18 6.89 -0.30
N ASP A 109 15.64 5.94 0.51
CA ASP A 109 15.00 4.63 0.64
C ASP A 109 13.84 4.70 1.65
N LEU A 110 12.77 3.98 1.33
CA LEU A 110 11.50 3.98 2.03
C LEU A 110 11.02 2.55 2.24
N ASN A 111 10.19 2.37 3.28
CA ASN A 111 9.46 1.13 3.52
C ASN A 111 7.96 1.37 3.26
N LEU A 112 7.49 0.96 2.08
CA LEU A 112 6.10 1.02 1.63
C LEU A 112 5.59 -0.41 1.46
N GLY A 113 4.60 -0.80 2.28
CA GLY A 113 3.95 -2.11 2.16
C GLY A 113 3.14 -2.24 0.86
N PRO A 114 2.63 -3.43 0.54
CA PRO A 114 1.71 -3.60 -0.58
C PRO A 114 0.46 -2.73 -0.43
N GLY A 115 -0.04 -2.17 -1.53
CA GLY A 115 -1.23 -1.33 -1.56
C GLY A 115 -1.08 -0.03 -2.35
N LEU A 116 -2.08 0.84 -2.24
CA LEU A 116 -2.11 2.11 -2.93
C LEU A 116 -1.45 3.20 -2.09
N HIS A 117 -0.49 3.91 -2.70
CA HIS A 117 0.24 5.01 -2.08
C HIS A 117 0.08 6.29 -2.88
N THR A 118 -0.12 7.41 -2.20
CA THR A 118 -0.22 8.74 -2.83
C THR A 118 1.14 9.41 -2.77
N ILE A 119 1.68 9.76 -3.93
CA ILE A 119 3.00 10.39 -4.04
C ILE A 119 2.83 11.76 -4.65
N ARG A 120 3.33 12.77 -3.95
CA ARG A 120 3.34 14.17 -4.41
C ARG A 120 4.76 14.71 -4.36
N ALA A 121 5.15 15.46 -5.38
CA ALA A 121 6.41 16.19 -5.38
C ALA A 121 6.23 17.62 -5.86
N ILE A 122 7.03 18.51 -5.26
CA ILE A 122 7.16 19.91 -5.64
C ILE A 122 8.65 20.19 -5.85
N ALA A 123 9.05 20.40 -7.10
CA ALA A 123 10.37 20.91 -7.44
C ALA A 123 10.30 22.43 -7.54
N LYS A 124 11.18 23.14 -6.82
CA LYS A 124 11.31 24.60 -6.91
C LYS A 124 12.61 24.96 -7.60
N GLY A 125 12.52 25.95 -8.47
CA GLY A 125 13.60 26.32 -9.35
C GLY A 125 13.43 27.71 -9.93
N VAL A 126 14.26 28.00 -10.92
CA VAL A 126 14.14 29.19 -11.76
C VAL A 126 13.94 28.77 -13.22
N ASP A 127 13.19 29.56 -13.97
CA ASP A 127 13.10 29.41 -15.42
C ASP A 127 14.32 29.99 -16.14
N HIS A 128 14.35 29.89 -17.47
CA HIS A 128 15.43 30.44 -18.29
C HIS A 128 15.57 31.97 -18.21
N ASN A 129 14.59 32.69 -17.65
CA ASN A 129 14.62 34.14 -17.43
C ASN A 129 15.02 34.50 -15.98
N GLY A 130 15.33 33.51 -15.15
CA GLY A 130 15.64 33.69 -13.72
C GLY A 130 14.41 33.93 -12.84
N GLN A 131 13.20 33.72 -13.35
CA GLN A 131 11.97 33.85 -12.55
C GLN A 131 11.75 32.58 -11.75
N ALA A 132 11.41 32.74 -10.46
CA ALA A 132 11.11 31.62 -9.59
C ALA A 132 9.86 30.87 -10.10
N ARG A 133 9.96 29.55 -10.18
CA ARG A 133 8.89 28.66 -10.64
C ARG A 133 8.84 27.39 -9.79
N GLU A 134 7.64 26.83 -9.69
CA GLU A 134 7.40 25.54 -9.03
C GLU A 134 6.77 24.56 -10.03
N LEU A 135 7.27 23.33 -10.04
CA LEU A 135 6.70 22.21 -10.78
C LEU A 135 6.12 21.23 -9.77
N THR A 136 4.84 20.90 -9.92
CA THR A 136 4.13 20.00 -9.01
C THR A 136 3.57 18.80 -9.75
N VAL A 137 3.67 17.63 -9.13
CA VAL A 137 3.05 16.40 -9.61
C VAL A 137 2.49 15.60 -8.44
N GLU A 138 1.35 14.95 -8.66
CA GLU A 138 0.76 14.00 -7.73
C GLU A 138 0.26 12.78 -8.50
N LYS A 139 0.51 11.58 -7.95
CA LYS A 139 0.06 10.32 -8.55
C LYS A 139 -0.15 9.27 -7.47
N GLN A 140 -1.18 8.46 -7.64
CA GLN A 140 -1.39 7.25 -6.85
C GLN A 140 -0.69 6.06 -7.54
N ILE A 141 0.14 5.34 -6.79
CA ILE A 141 0.90 4.17 -7.26
C ILE A 141 0.49 2.94 -6.47
N GLU A 142 0.25 1.83 -7.17
CA GLU A 142 -0.03 0.54 -6.56
C GLU A 142 1.28 -0.26 -6.38
N LYS A 143 1.66 -0.45 -5.12
CA LYS A 143 2.80 -1.27 -4.70
C LYS A 143 2.34 -2.73 -4.57
N HIS A 144 3.08 -3.61 -5.23
CA HIS A 144 2.93 -5.06 -5.13
C HIS A 144 4.07 -5.64 -4.28
N ASP A 145 4.45 -6.90 -4.48
CA ASP A 145 5.44 -7.58 -3.63
C ASP A 145 6.90 -7.33 -4.05
N GLN A 146 7.13 -6.68 -5.19
CA GLN A 146 8.48 -6.36 -5.70
C GLN A 146 8.94 -4.98 -5.23
N PRO A 147 10.26 -4.75 -5.04
CA PRO A 147 10.78 -3.42 -4.74
C PRO A 147 10.26 -2.36 -5.73
N LEU A 148 9.87 -1.19 -5.23
CA LEU A 148 9.32 -0.12 -6.05
C LEU A 148 10.32 1.02 -6.22
N TYR A 149 10.69 1.33 -7.45
CA TYR A 149 11.53 2.48 -7.76
C TYR A 149 10.68 3.61 -8.31
N ILE A 150 10.71 4.76 -7.65
CA ILE A 150 9.96 5.96 -8.04
C ILE A 150 10.95 7.00 -8.53
N GLU A 151 10.83 7.41 -9.78
CA GLU A 151 11.64 8.48 -10.35
C GLU A 151 10.78 9.69 -10.65
N PHE A 152 11.16 10.81 -10.06
CA PHE A 152 10.74 12.13 -10.49
C PHE A 152 11.64 12.57 -11.63
N LYS A 153 11.04 12.87 -12.79
CA LYS A 153 11.77 13.39 -13.95
C LYS A 153 11.35 14.82 -14.18
N ILE A 154 12.33 15.72 -14.17
CA ILE A 154 12.14 17.07 -14.71
C ILE A 154 12.50 16.99 -16.20
N GLN A 155 11.57 17.34 -17.07
CA GLN A 155 11.77 17.30 -18.51
C GLN A 155 11.33 18.58 -19.19
N ASP A 156 12.12 19.01 -20.16
CA ASP A 156 11.80 20.16 -21.00
C ASP A 156 10.68 19.84 -22.00
N LYS A 157 9.74 20.76 -22.14
CA LYS A 157 8.69 20.81 -23.15
C LYS A 157 8.99 21.93 -24.14
N LYS A 158 9.78 21.60 -25.17
CA LYS A 158 10.23 22.56 -26.19
C LYS A 158 9.08 23.28 -26.90
N GLU A 159 7.95 22.60 -27.14
CA GLU A 159 6.78 23.21 -27.79
C GLU A 159 6.16 24.34 -26.96
N MET A 160 6.34 24.31 -25.63
CA MET A 160 5.74 25.25 -24.69
C MET A 160 6.77 26.18 -24.04
N ASN A 161 8.05 26.08 -24.41
CA ASN A 161 9.18 26.75 -23.75
C ASN A 161 9.10 26.64 -22.21
N SER A 162 8.79 25.43 -21.73
CA SER A 162 8.57 25.16 -20.32
C SER A 162 9.22 23.85 -19.91
N ALA A 163 9.15 23.52 -18.62
CA ALA A 163 9.47 22.20 -18.12
C ALA A 163 8.31 21.66 -17.28
N ASP A 164 8.26 20.34 -17.16
CA ASP A 164 7.29 19.60 -16.35
C ASP A 164 8.01 18.64 -15.40
N LEU A 165 7.34 18.34 -14.29
CA LEU A 165 7.72 17.29 -13.37
C LEU A 165 6.78 16.09 -13.57
N ILE A 166 7.33 14.92 -13.85
CA ILE A 166 6.56 13.69 -14.06
C ILE A 166 7.03 12.58 -13.13
N ILE A 167 6.14 11.62 -12.85
CA ILE A 167 6.44 10.43 -12.05
C ILE A 167 6.51 9.20 -12.96
N SER A 168 7.64 8.50 -12.91
CA SER A 168 7.88 7.20 -13.53
C SER A 168 8.08 6.14 -12.45
N GLN A 169 7.66 4.91 -12.73
CA GLN A 169 7.89 3.74 -11.87
C GLN A 169 8.53 2.62 -12.68
N TRP A 170 9.39 1.82 -12.06
CA TRP A 170 9.89 0.54 -12.58
C TRP A 170 10.30 -0.40 -11.46
#